data_AF-A0A497TZ45-F1
#
_entry.id   AF-A0A497TZ45-F1
#
_cell.length_a   1.000
_cell.length_b   1.000
_cell.length_c   1.000
_cell.angle_alpha   90.00
_cell.angle_beta   90.00
_cell.angle_gamma   90.00
#
_symmetry.space_group_name_H-M   'P 1'
#
loop_
_entity.id
_entity.type
_entity.pdbx_description
1 polymer ?
#
loop_
_entity_poly.entity_id
_entity_poly.type
_entity_poly.pdbx_seq_one_letter_code
_entity_poly.pdbx_strand_id
1 'polypeptide(L)'
;MQKFTISLFSILLFSSLFGNGPPEVFAQNNYYQQQQAAQQARAAQQAAQQAAQRRQQQAAQQRRQQELQRQRQRQKQLVQQQERQRQKQQQLQRQNQQRQQAAQQQRSQTQVSVQRQQQQRMRQQSMQRQQQQKLLQQQRLSKQQQEVAHNKINRLNKLKERQRRDRQAKQKLDQQSKRSQIFALQSARKISNKSIKSDKGNMKAGGEPPSNSRIYLEKHQKSKKISNDNSPNRNIYHATSSAKNIDYVLKKIDISKSLPEKNRFGSGFYLAGSAKTSFKEVGPSSKYTIRYNLDVSKAKILDLTNKNIAKKWNYKSDYDSSQRIAKQAKKQGYEVIQYRSEKASTDTNYVILKNSDKFIKAEGVAPSL
;
A
#
# COMPACT_ATOMS: atom_id res chain seq x y z
N MET A 1 17.85 -69.36 -43.31
CA MET A 1 17.01 -70.57 -43.11
C MET A 1 17.41 -71.58 -44.18
N GLN A 2 18.08 -72.69 -43.82
CA GLN A 2 18.29 -73.79 -44.78
C GLN A 2 17.08 -74.72 -44.74
N LYS A 3 16.62 -75.17 -45.91
CA LYS A 3 15.55 -76.17 -46.03
C LYS A 3 16.20 -77.56 -46.11
N PHE A 4 16.02 -78.39 -45.08
CA PHE A 4 16.37 -79.80 -45.16
C PHE A 4 15.17 -80.59 -45.69
N THR A 5 15.21 -80.96 -46.97
CA THR A 5 14.24 -81.86 -47.58
C THR A 5 14.72 -83.29 -47.36
N ILE A 6 14.08 -84.03 -46.44
CA ILE A 6 14.40 -85.44 -46.21
C ILE A 6 13.63 -86.27 -47.23
N SER A 7 14.34 -87.11 -48.00
CA SER A 7 13.75 -87.97 -49.01
C SER A 7 13.08 -89.19 -48.37
N LEU A 8 11.81 -89.43 -48.70
CA LEU A 8 11.10 -90.67 -48.38
C LEU A 8 11.32 -91.67 -49.52
N PHE A 9 12.38 -92.48 -49.43
CA PHE A 9 12.68 -93.50 -50.43
C PHE A 9 13.20 -94.81 -49.81
N SER A 10 12.63 -95.92 -50.26
CA SER A 10 13.14 -97.30 -50.17
C SER A 10 13.62 -97.85 -48.81
N ILE A 11 12.69 -98.37 -48.00
CA ILE A 11 12.87 -99.70 -47.37
C ILE A 11 11.57 -100.51 -47.56
N LEU A 12 11.58 -101.38 -48.56
CA LEU A 12 10.63 -102.48 -48.79
C LEU A 12 11.45 -103.66 -49.34
N LEU A 13 10.96 -104.89 -49.14
CA LEU A 13 11.61 -106.17 -49.50
C LEU A 13 12.85 -106.55 -48.66
N PHE A 14 12.63 -107.26 -47.54
CA PHE A 14 13.44 -108.42 -47.12
C PHE A 14 12.77 -109.08 -45.89
N SER A 15 11.90 -110.08 -46.10
CA SER A 15 11.13 -110.72 -44.99
C SER A 15 10.72 -112.18 -45.23
N SER A 16 11.35 -112.88 -46.18
CA SER A 16 10.84 -114.15 -46.72
C SER A 16 11.89 -115.26 -46.85
N LEU A 17 12.84 -115.36 -45.91
CA LEU A 17 13.90 -116.40 -45.95
C LEU A 17 14.55 -116.75 -44.60
N PHE A 18 13.83 -116.63 -43.48
CA PHE A 18 14.25 -117.17 -42.18
C PHE A 18 13.13 -118.05 -41.58
N GLY A 19 13.51 -119.18 -41.00
CA GLY A 19 12.59 -120.26 -40.62
C GLY A 19 11.85 -120.05 -39.30
N ASN A 20 10.92 -120.96 -39.03
CA ASN A 20 10.07 -120.98 -37.82
C ASN A 20 10.87 -121.25 -36.54
N GLY A 21 11.45 -120.21 -35.95
CA GLY A 21 11.85 -120.24 -34.54
C GLY A 21 10.61 -120.25 -33.61
N PRO A 22 10.70 -120.82 -32.40
CA PRO A 22 9.58 -120.90 -31.48
C PRO A 22 9.06 -119.49 -31.09
N PRO A 23 7.73 -119.28 -31.00
CA PRO A 23 7.13 -117.94 -30.91
C PRO A 23 7.50 -117.15 -29.64
N GLU A 24 7.93 -117.83 -28.58
CA GLU A 24 8.30 -117.23 -27.30
C GLU A 24 9.50 -116.26 -27.40
N VAL A 25 10.46 -116.55 -28.29
CA VAL A 25 11.68 -115.73 -28.47
C VAL A 25 11.34 -114.33 -29.00
N PHE A 26 10.33 -114.22 -29.88
CA PHE A 26 9.87 -112.94 -30.40
C PHE A 26 9.15 -112.11 -29.32
N ALA A 27 8.37 -112.75 -28.45
CA ALA A 27 7.72 -112.06 -27.33
C ALA A 27 8.73 -111.48 -26.34
N GLN A 28 9.78 -112.25 -26.01
CA GLN A 28 10.82 -111.81 -25.08
C GLN A 28 11.66 -110.64 -25.63
N ASN A 29 12.03 -110.67 -26.92
CA ASN A 29 12.74 -109.57 -27.58
C ASN A 29 11.91 -108.27 -27.61
N ASN A 30 10.63 -108.36 -27.96
CA ASN A 30 9.71 -107.21 -27.95
C ASN A 30 9.60 -106.58 -26.54
N TYR A 31 9.56 -107.41 -25.49
CA TYR A 31 9.49 -106.93 -24.10
C TYR A 31 10.75 -106.15 -23.68
N TYR A 32 11.95 -106.65 -24.01
CA TYR A 32 13.20 -105.92 -23.73
C TYR A 32 13.29 -104.61 -24.52
N GLN A 33 12.88 -104.59 -25.79
CA GLN A 33 12.84 -103.37 -26.59
C GLN A 33 11.86 -102.33 -26.00
N GLN A 34 10.69 -102.77 -25.54
CA GLN A 34 9.70 -101.92 -24.86
C GLN A 34 10.25 -101.34 -23.54
N GLN A 35 10.97 -102.14 -22.73
CA GLN A 35 11.63 -101.63 -21.54
C GLN A 35 12.68 -100.55 -21.86
N GLN A 36 13.53 -100.78 -22.86
CA GLN A 36 14.55 -99.80 -23.29
C GLN A 36 13.90 -98.50 -23.78
N ALA A 37 12.86 -98.59 -24.61
CA ALA A 37 12.10 -97.42 -25.07
C ALA A 37 11.46 -96.65 -23.91
N ALA A 38 10.90 -97.34 -22.91
CA ALA A 38 10.33 -96.71 -21.72
C ALA A 38 11.40 -96.04 -20.84
N GLN A 39 12.59 -96.62 -20.71
CA GLN A 39 13.73 -96.00 -20.01
C GLN A 39 14.22 -94.74 -20.74
N GLN A 40 14.38 -94.81 -22.07
CA GLN A 40 14.75 -93.66 -22.91
C GLN A 40 13.71 -92.53 -22.84
N ALA A 41 12.41 -92.87 -22.87
CA ALA A 41 11.34 -91.88 -22.72
C ALA A 41 11.35 -91.19 -21.35
N ARG A 42 11.58 -91.94 -20.26
CA ARG A 42 11.74 -91.37 -18.90
C ARG A 42 12.98 -90.46 -18.80
N ALA A 43 14.11 -90.88 -19.37
CA ALA A 43 15.33 -90.07 -19.41
C ALA A 43 15.14 -88.78 -20.22
N ALA A 44 14.48 -88.85 -21.38
CA ALA A 44 14.12 -87.69 -22.19
C ALA A 44 13.17 -86.73 -21.45
N GLN A 45 12.18 -87.26 -20.72
CA GLN A 45 11.26 -86.46 -19.90
C GLN A 45 12.01 -85.74 -18.76
N GLN A 46 12.91 -86.42 -18.05
CA GLN A 46 13.76 -85.83 -17.01
C GLN A 46 14.69 -84.75 -17.58
N ALA A 47 15.33 -85.02 -18.73
CA ALA A 47 16.17 -84.04 -19.42
C ALA A 47 15.38 -82.80 -19.86
N ALA A 48 14.15 -82.98 -20.36
CA ALA A 48 13.25 -81.88 -20.72
C ALA A 48 12.83 -81.06 -19.49
N GLN A 49 12.53 -81.69 -18.36
CA GLN A 49 12.24 -81.01 -17.09
C GLN A 49 13.45 -80.20 -16.59
N GLN A 50 14.65 -80.78 -16.58
CA GLN A 50 15.88 -80.07 -16.22
C GLN A 50 16.17 -78.90 -17.17
N ALA A 51 15.96 -79.08 -18.48
CA ALA A 51 16.12 -78.01 -19.46
C ALA A 51 15.10 -76.87 -19.25
N ALA A 52 13.85 -77.20 -18.90
CA ALA A 52 12.84 -76.21 -18.55
C ALA A 52 13.22 -75.42 -17.27
N GLN A 53 13.69 -76.10 -16.22
CA GLN A 53 14.18 -75.46 -15.00
C GLN A 53 15.37 -74.52 -15.28
N ARG A 54 16.36 -74.97 -16.07
CA ARG A 54 17.51 -74.13 -16.47
C ARG A 54 17.06 -72.88 -17.25
N ARG A 55 16.12 -73.02 -18.19
CA ARG A 55 15.52 -71.88 -18.92
C ARG A 55 14.80 -70.91 -17.99
N GLN A 56 14.04 -71.40 -17.01
CA GLN A 56 13.38 -70.56 -16.00
C GLN A 56 14.40 -69.80 -15.13
N GLN A 57 15.47 -70.48 -14.67
CA GLN A 57 16.54 -69.86 -13.90
C GLN A 57 17.27 -68.76 -14.69
N GLN A 58 17.61 -69.01 -15.96
CA GLN A 58 18.22 -68.03 -16.86
C GLN A 58 17.29 -66.82 -17.08
N ALA A 59 16.00 -67.04 -17.35
CA ALA A 59 15.02 -65.96 -17.47
C ALA A 59 14.89 -65.14 -16.17
N ALA A 60 14.94 -65.79 -14.99
CA ALA A 60 14.93 -65.11 -13.70
C ALA A 60 16.23 -64.35 -13.38
N GLN A 61 17.37 -64.77 -13.92
CA GLN A 61 18.63 -64.00 -13.87
C GLN A 61 18.55 -62.76 -14.78
N GLN A 62 18.10 -62.92 -16.04
CA GLN A 62 17.93 -61.82 -16.99
C GLN A 62 16.94 -60.76 -16.48
N ARG A 63 15.80 -61.18 -15.91
CA ARG A 63 14.82 -60.25 -15.28
C ARG A 63 15.46 -59.44 -14.15
N ARG A 64 16.23 -60.07 -13.26
CA ARG A 64 16.96 -59.38 -12.16
C ARG A 64 18.01 -58.40 -12.68
N GLN A 65 18.73 -58.74 -13.75
CA GLN A 65 19.69 -57.82 -14.39
C GLN A 65 18.98 -56.61 -15.02
N GLN A 66 17.88 -56.81 -15.75
CA GLN A 66 17.07 -55.73 -16.32
C GLN A 66 16.46 -54.84 -15.22
N GLU A 67 16.01 -55.41 -14.11
CA GLU A 67 15.50 -54.63 -12.99
C GLU A 67 16.59 -53.78 -12.35
N LEU A 68 17.78 -54.34 -12.07
CA LEU A 68 18.91 -53.60 -11.53
C LEU A 68 19.33 -52.43 -12.46
N GLN A 69 19.28 -52.62 -13.78
CA GLN A 69 19.49 -51.54 -14.75
C GLN A 69 18.43 -50.45 -14.63
N ARG A 70 17.13 -50.80 -14.53
CA ARG A 70 16.03 -49.85 -14.32
C ARG A 70 16.15 -49.10 -12.99
N GLN A 71 16.55 -49.78 -11.91
CA GLN A 71 16.80 -49.16 -10.60
C GLN A 71 17.95 -48.14 -10.68
N ARG A 72 19.08 -48.50 -11.32
CA ARG A 72 20.21 -47.58 -11.57
C ARG A 72 19.80 -46.37 -12.43
N GLN A 73 18.95 -46.56 -13.44
CA GLN A 73 18.41 -45.45 -14.25
C GLN A 73 17.53 -44.50 -13.42
N ARG A 74 16.61 -45.03 -12.59
CA ARG A 74 15.78 -44.23 -11.67
C ARG A 74 16.63 -43.43 -10.67
N GLN A 75 17.68 -44.04 -10.11
CA GLN A 75 18.62 -43.35 -9.22
C GLN A 75 19.34 -42.19 -9.92
N LYS A 76 19.85 -42.39 -11.16
CA LYS A 76 20.46 -41.31 -11.96
C LYS A 76 19.47 -40.16 -12.24
N GLN A 77 18.22 -40.47 -12.57
CA GLN A 77 17.17 -39.46 -12.79
C GLN A 77 16.87 -38.66 -11.52
N LEU A 78 16.81 -39.32 -10.35
CA LEU A 78 16.59 -38.66 -9.06
C LEU A 78 17.74 -37.72 -8.69
N VAL A 79 19.00 -38.14 -8.86
CA VAL A 79 20.17 -37.28 -8.64
C VAL A 79 20.12 -36.06 -9.56
N GLN A 80 19.89 -36.24 -10.86
CA GLN A 80 19.75 -35.14 -11.81
C GLN A 80 18.56 -34.20 -11.49
N GLN A 81 17.50 -34.70 -10.86
CA GLN A 81 16.40 -33.87 -10.36
C GLN A 81 16.81 -33.03 -9.14
N GLN A 82 17.53 -33.62 -8.18
CA GLN A 82 18.07 -32.93 -7.01
C GLN A 82 19.11 -31.86 -7.40
N GLU A 83 19.99 -32.15 -8.37
CA GLU A 83 20.96 -31.18 -8.89
C GLU A 83 20.27 -29.97 -9.53
N ARG A 84 19.25 -30.18 -10.37
CA ARG A 84 18.46 -29.08 -10.96
C ARG A 84 17.72 -28.26 -9.89
N GLN A 85 17.28 -28.89 -8.80
CA GLN A 85 16.71 -28.17 -7.65
C GLN A 85 17.77 -27.33 -6.91
N ARG A 86 18.96 -27.89 -6.66
CA ARG A 86 20.09 -27.15 -6.04
C ARG A 86 20.54 -25.96 -6.90
N GLN A 87 20.68 -26.15 -8.21
CA GLN A 87 21.01 -25.08 -9.17
C GLN A 87 19.95 -23.96 -9.13
N LYS A 88 18.66 -24.31 -9.14
CA LYS A 88 17.56 -23.33 -9.04
C LYS A 88 17.56 -22.56 -7.71
N GLN A 89 17.90 -23.23 -6.59
CA GLN A 89 18.07 -22.58 -5.29
C GLN A 89 19.26 -21.61 -5.28
N GLN A 90 20.42 -22.01 -5.81
CA GLN A 90 21.59 -21.14 -5.95
C GLN A 90 21.32 -19.93 -6.86
N GLN A 91 20.57 -20.12 -7.96
CA GLN A 91 20.17 -19.02 -8.85
C GLN A 91 19.29 -18.01 -8.11
N LEU A 92 18.31 -18.49 -7.33
CA LEU A 92 17.43 -17.65 -6.52
C LEU A 92 18.20 -16.90 -5.41
N GLN A 93 19.19 -17.54 -4.77
CA GLN A 93 20.09 -16.90 -3.80
C GLN A 93 20.88 -15.75 -4.46
N ARG A 94 21.50 -15.98 -5.62
CA ARG A 94 22.24 -14.93 -6.37
C ARG A 94 21.33 -13.76 -6.77
N GLN A 95 20.11 -14.05 -7.27
CA GLN A 95 19.13 -13.00 -7.60
C GLN A 95 18.71 -12.19 -6.37
N ASN A 96 18.55 -12.82 -5.20
CA ASN A 96 18.23 -12.12 -3.97
C ASN A 96 19.38 -11.26 -3.45
N GLN A 97 20.64 -11.73 -3.55
CA GLN A 97 21.83 -10.93 -3.24
C GLN A 97 21.95 -9.70 -4.15
N GLN A 98 21.78 -9.87 -5.47
CA GLN A 98 21.77 -8.76 -6.44
C GLN A 98 20.66 -7.73 -6.12
N ARG A 99 19.46 -8.19 -5.76
CA ARG A 99 18.36 -7.30 -5.34
C ARG A 99 18.68 -6.53 -4.04
N GLN A 100 19.36 -7.16 -3.08
CA GLN A 100 19.80 -6.51 -1.85
C GLN A 100 20.87 -5.44 -2.12
N GLN A 101 21.86 -5.74 -2.96
CA GLN A 101 22.90 -4.79 -3.39
C GLN A 101 22.29 -3.59 -4.14
N ALA A 102 21.40 -3.83 -5.11
CA ALA A 102 20.69 -2.77 -5.82
C ALA A 102 19.85 -1.89 -4.87
N ALA A 103 19.15 -2.49 -3.91
CA ALA A 103 18.39 -1.75 -2.90
C ALA A 103 19.28 -0.92 -1.95
N GLN A 104 20.50 -1.40 -1.63
CA GLN A 104 21.49 -0.63 -0.87
C GLN A 104 22.01 0.57 -1.66
N GLN A 105 22.33 0.39 -2.95
CA GLN A 105 22.75 1.47 -3.86
C GLN A 105 21.65 2.53 -4.04
N GLN A 106 20.39 2.12 -4.21
CA GLN A 106 19.25 3.06 -4.28
C GLN A 106 19.07 3.84 -2.97
N ARG A 107 19.29 3.20 -1.80
CA ARG A 107 19.23 3.87 -0.49
C ARG A 107 20.33 4.91 -0.31
N SER A 108 21.58 4.61 -0.68
CA SER A 108 22.67 5.59 -0.57
C SER A 108 22.49 6.76 -1.54
N GLN A 109 22.06 6.52 -2.78
CA GLN A 109 21.69 7.58 -3.73
C GLN A 109 20.57 8.48 -3.19
N THR A 110 19.56 7.89 -2.53
CA THR A 110 18.45 8.63 -1.89
C THR A 110 18.93 9.45 -0.68
N GLN A 111 19.84 8.91 0.14
CA GLN A 111 20.44 9.66 1.25
C GLN A 111 21.24 10.87 0.75
N VAL A 112 22.05 10.70 -0.29
CA VAL A 112 22.83 11.79 -0.91
C VAL A 112 21.93 12.86 -1.53
N SER A 113 20.83 12.49 -2.19
CA SER A 113 19.90 13.47 -2.77
C SER A 113 19.13 14.26 -1.69
N VAL A 114 18.68 13.61 -0.62
CA VAL A 114 18.07 14.26 0.54
C VAL A 114 19.06 15.20 1.24
N GLN A 115 20.31 14.78 1.46
CA GLN A 115 21.35 15.62 2.05
C GLN A 115 21.66 16.87 1.21
N ARG A 116 21.77 16.71 -0.13
CA ARG A 116 21.91 17.83 -1.07
C ARG A 116 20.71 18.79 -0.99
N GLN A 117 19.48 18.28 -0.93
CA GLN A 117 18.28 19.11 -0.81
C GLN A 117 18.25 19.88 0.53
N GLN A 118 18.66 19.26 1.64
CA GLN A 118 18.77 19.93 2.93
C GLN A 118 19.83 21.05 2.90
N GLN A 119 21.00 20.81 2.32
CA GLN A 119 22.03 21.84 2.12
C GLN A 119 21.53 23.01 1.26
N GLN A 120 20.79 22.74 0.18
CA GLN A 120 20.17 23.78 -0.65
C GLN A 120 19.16 24.64 0.13
N ARG A 121 18.29 24.01 0.94
CA ARG A 121 17.34 24.74 1.80
C ARG A 121 18.05 25.60 2.84
N MET A 122 19.12 25.09 3.47
CA MET A 122 19.92 25.89 4.41
C MET A 122 20.59 27.09 3.75
N ARG A 123 21.12 26.94 2.52
CA ARG A 123 21.66 28.05 1.73
C ARG A 123 20.60 29.10 1.40
N GLN A 124 19.40 28.68 0.96
CA GLN A 124 18.27 29.58 0.70
C GLN A 124 17.83 30.36 1.96
N GLN A 125 17.68 29.68 3.10
CA GLN A 125 17.36 30.31 4.39
C GLN A 125 18.47 31.22 4.92
N SER A 126 19.73 30.99 4.53
CA SER A 126 20.84 31.91 4.85
C SER A 126 20.74 33.19 4.02
N MET A 127 20.55 33.08 2.71
CA MET A 127 20.36 34.23 1.81
C MET A 127 19.15 35.08 2.19
N GLN A 128 18.01 34.46 2.53
CA GLN A 128 16.81 35.16 3.00
C GLN A 128 17.08 35.96 4.29
N ARG A 129 17.80 35.39 5.26
CA ARG A 129 18.19 36.10 6.49
C ARG A 129 19.14 37.26 6.21
N GLN A 130 20.10 37.10 5.30
CA GLN A 130 20.99 38.19 4.88
C GLN A 130 20.22 39.33 4.18
N GLN A 131 19.25 38.99 3.32
CA GLN A 131 18.36 39.99 2.68
C GLN A 131 17.51 40.74 3.72
N GLN A 132 16.92 40.03 4.67
CA GLN A 132 16.14 40.63 5.76
C GLN A 132 16.99 41.55 6.65
N GLN A 133 18.24 41.15 6.97
CA GLN A 133 19.19 41.98 7.71
C GLN A 133 19.54 43.26 6.95
N LYS A 134 19.81 43.18 5.63
CA LYS A 134 20.06 44.36 4.78
C LYS A 134 18.86 45.31 4.74
N LEU A 135 17.63 44.78 4.62
CA LEU A 135 16.41 45.58 4.65
C LEU A 135 16.21 46.29 6.00
N LEU A 136 16.44 45.59 7.13
CA LEU A 136 16.39 46.18 8.47
C LEU A 136 17.46 47.26 8.67
N GLN A 137 18.66 47.10 8.09
CA GLN A 137 19.71 48.11 8.10
C GLN A 137 19.31 49.36 7.31
N GLN A 138 18.74 49.20 6.11
CA GLN A 138 18.21 50.30 5.30
C GLN A 138 17.08 51.06 6.01
N GLN A 139 16.16 50.34 6.66
CA GLN A 139 15.09 50.95 7.47
C GLN A 139 15.63 51.76 8.66
N ARG A 140 16.69 51.28 9.34
CA ARG A 140 17.36 52.03 10.42
C ARG A 140 18.01 53.31 9.90
N LEU A 141 18.76 53.23 8.80
CA LEU A 141 19.39 54.39 8.16
C LEU A 141 18.37 55.43 7.70
N SER A 142 17.26 54.99 7.09
CA SER A 142 16.16 55.88 6.68
C SER A 142 15.51 56.59 7.88
N LYS A 143 15.27 55.88 8.99
CA LYS A 143 14.76 56.50 10.23
C LYS A 143 15.73 57.53 10.82
N GLN A 144 17.03 57.24 10.83
CA GLN A 144 18.05 58.19 11.27
C GLN A 144 18.08 59.45 10.38
N GLN A 145 17.95 59.31 9.06
CA GLN A 145 17.83 60.45 8.14
C GLN A 145 16.56 61.28 8.40
N GLN A 146 15.42 60.64 8.64
CA GLN A 146 14.16 61.31 9.00
C GLN A 146 14.29 62.06 10.33
N GLU A 147 14.93 61.48 11.34
CA GLU A 147 15.17 62.10 12.64
C GLU A 147 16.10 63.33 12.52
N VAL A 148 17.19 63.22 11.76
CA VAL A 148 18.09 64.35 11.48
C VAL A 148 17.36 65.47 10.73
N ALA A 149 16.51 65.14 9.75
CA ALA A 149 15.69 66.11 9.02
C ALA A 149 14.66 66.81 9.94
N HIS A 150 13.95 66.04 10.77
CA HIS A 150 13.00 66.57 11.76
C HIS A 150 13.70 67.51 12.77
N ASN A 151 14.86 67.11 13.29
CA ASN A 151 15.66 67.94 14.18
C ASN A 151 16.17 69.22 13.49
N LYS A 152 16.52 69.18 12.21
CA LYS A 152 16.87 70.37 11.40
C LYS A 152 15.68 71.33 11.26
N ILE A 153 14.48 70.80 10.95
CA ILE A 153 13.24 71.59 10.87
C ILE A 153 12.91 72.24 12.23
N ASN A 154 13.01 71.50 13.33
CA ASN A 154 12.76 72.02 14.67
C ASN A 154 13.75 73.14 15.08
N ARG A 155 15.03 73.02 14.70
CA ARG A 155 16.02 74.11 14.88
C ARG A 155 15.66 75.35 14.05
N LEU A 156 15.28 75.18 12.78
CA LEU A 156 14.87 76.29 11.90
C LEU A 156 13.61 77.00 12.41
N ASN A 157 12.64 76.27 12.93
CA ASN A 157 11.42 76.86 13.52
C ASN A 157 11.75 77.62 14.81
N LYS A 158 12.60 77.09 15.69
CA LYS A 158 13.09 77.81 16.89
C LYS A 158 13.87 79.09 16.52
N LEU A 159 14.61 79.10 15.42
CA LEU A 159 15.28 80.31 14.89
C LEU A 159 14.28 81.34 14.37
N LYS A 160 13.28 80.94 13.57
CA LYS A 160 12.21 81.82 13.11
C LYS A 160 11.44 82.46 14.27
N GLU A 161 11.16 81.70 15.34
CA GLU A 161 10.50 82.21 16.55
C GLU A 161 11.38 83.07 17.46
N ARG A 162 12.71 83.06 17.29
CA ARG A 162 13.58 84.11 17.84
C ARG A 162 13.43 85.38 17.00
N GLN A 163 13.70 85.30 15.70
CA GLN A 163 13.59 86.44 14.76
C GLN A 163 12.21 87.13 14.72
N ARG A 164 11.12 86.42 15.06
CA ARG A 164 9.78 87.00 15.25
C ARG A 164 9.70 87.83 16.53
N ARG A 165 10.16 87.28 17.66
CA ARG A 165 10.23 88.00 18.95
C ARG A 165 11.18 89.19 18.90
N ASP A 166 12.33 89.06 18.24
CA ASP A 166 13.31 90.14 18.10
C ASP A 166 12.71 91.32 17.30
N ARG A 167 11.97 91.02 16.22
CA ARG A 167 11.21 92.02 15.46
C ARG A 167 10.06 92.65 16.26
N GLN A 168 9.32 91.87 17.02
CA GLN A 168 8.27 92.39 17.91
C GLN A 168 8.85 93.25 19.05
N ALA A 169 10.01 92.88 19.59
CA ALA A 169 10.71 93.65 20.61
C ALA A 169 11.20 94.99 20.04
N LYS A 170 11.80 95.00 18.84
CA LYS A 170 12.15 96.23 18.13
C LYS A 170 10.92 97.09 17.84
N GLN A 171 9.83 96.52 17.32
CA GLN A 171 8.58 97.25 17.10
C GLN A 171 8.00 97.83 18.40
N LYS A 172 8.09 97.12 19.52
CA LYS A 172 7.71 97.64 20.84
C LYS A 172 8.63 98.77 21.31
N LEU A 173 9.94 98.68 21.07
CA LEU A 173 10.90 99.74 21.38
C LEU A 173 10.64 100.99 20.53
N ASP A 174 10.40 100.83 19.22
CA ASP A 174 10.03 101.90 18.29
C ASP A 174 8.68 102.53 18.68
N GLN A 175 7.69 101.72 19.07
CA GLN A 175 6.41 102.20 19.60
C GLN A 175 6.55 102.88 20.97
N GLN A 176 7.46 102.44 21.83
CA GLN A 176 7.71 103.04 23.13
C GLN A 176 8.43 104.38 22.96
N SER A 177 9.43 104.46 22.08
CA SER A 177 10.09 105.72 21.68
C SER A 177 9.08 106.71 21.08
N LYS A 178 8.26 106.27 20.12
CA LYS A 178 7.15 107.07 19.58
C LYS A 178 6.13 107.45 20.66
N ARG A 179 5.84 106.57 21.63
CA ARG A 179 4.97 106.91 22.77
C ARG A 179 5.63 107.91 23.71
N SER A 180 6.94 107.88 23.94
CA SER A 180 7.65 108.89 24.72
C SER A 180 7.66 110.25 24.02
N GLN A 181 7.87 110.28 22.69
CA GLN A 181 7.72 111.48 21.87
C GLN A 181 6.28 112.01 21.90
N ILE A 182 5.29 111.14 21.67
CA ILE A 182 3.87 111.49 21.76
C ILE A 182 3.49 111.88 23.19
N PHE A 183 4.10 111.34 24.24
CA PHE A 183 3.83 111.69 25.64
C PHE A 183 4.52 113.00 26.04
N ALA A 184 5.64 113.39 25.44
CA ALA A 184 6.15 114.76 25.53
C ALA A 184 5.16 115.73 24.86
N LEU A 185 4.74 115.42 23.62
CA LEU A 185 3.73 116.21 22.87
C LEU A 185 2.33 116.20 23.50
N GLN A 186 1.99 115.18 24.31
CA GLN A 186 0.74 115.09 25.05
C GLN A 186 0.87 115.63 26.48
N SER A 187 2.04 115.69 27.08
CA SER A 187 2.27 116.54 28.27
C SER A 187 2.02 118.01 27.89
N ALA A 188 2.37 118.40 26.66
CA ALA A 188 2.04 119.69 26.06
C ALA A 188 0.58 119.81 25.52
N ARG A 189 -0.31 118.81 25.70
CA ARG A 189 -1.72 118.87 25.21
C ARG A 189 -2.79 118.31 26.15
N LYS A 190 -2.45 117.48 27.14
CA LYS A 190 -3.40 116.86 28.09
C LYS A 190 -3.55 117.62 29.40
N ILE A 191 -3.83 118.92 29.22
CA ILE A 191 -4.80 119.62 30.07
C ILE A 191 -6.23 119.08 29.76
N SER A 192 -6.46 118.47 28.58
CA SER A 192 -7.79 118.03 28.12
C SER A 192 -8.11 116.52 28.23
N ASN A 193 -9.07 116.20 29.12
CA ASN A 193 -10.13 115.17 29.03
C ASN A 193 -9.83 113.64 29.11
N LYS A 194 -10.89 112.86 29.44
CA LYS A 194 -10.87 111.67 30.35
C LYS A 194 -11.98 110.62 30.06
N SER A 195 -11.78 109.36 30.51
CA SER A 195 -12.76 108.21 30.53
C SER A 195 -12.99 107.50 29.16
N ILE A 196 -13.67 106.35 28.94
CA ILE A 196 -14.57 105.44 29.72
C ILE A 196 -14.18 103.93 29.49
N LYS A 197 -14.94 102.94 30.02
CA LYS A 197 -14.89 101.45 29.78
C LYS A 197 -15.75 101.06 28.53
N SER A 198 -16.23 99.84 28.18
CA SER A 198 -16.34 98.43 28.68
C SER A 198 -16.99 97.57 27.54
N ASP A 199 -17.18 96.23 27.52
CA ASP A 199 -16.57 95.00 28.12
C ASP A 199 -17.30 93.72 27.54
N LYS A 200 -16.71 92.51 27.59
CA LYS A 200 -17.28 91.15 27.23
C LYS A 200 -17.59 90.91 25.73
N GLY A 201 -17.86 89.68 25.20
CA GLY A 201 -18.09 88.34 25.78
C GLY A 201 -17.72 87.15 24.83
N ASN A 202 -18.35 85.96 24.98
CA ASN A 202 -17.85 84.65 24.51
C ASN A 202 -18.97 83.63 24.17
N MET A 203 -18.78 82.68 23.22
CA MET A 203 -19.13 81.23 23.30
C MET A 203 -18.99 80.41 21.99
N LYS A 204 -19.23 79.08 22.04
CA LYS A 204 -19.03 78.05 20.99
C LYS A 204 -20.36 77.39 20.54
N ALA A 205 -20.32 76.68 19.41
CA ALA A 205 -21.21 75.55 19.10
C ALA A 205 -20.41 74.42 18.38
N GLY A 206 -20.97 73.20 18.29
CA GLY A 206 -20.37 72.03 17.63
C GLY A 206 -21.43 70.98 17.29
N GLY A 207 -21.11 70.01 16.42
CA GLY A 207 -22.10 69.09 15.82
C GLY A 207 -21.70 67.62 15.69
N GLU A 208 -22.73 66.81 15.45
CA GLU A 208 -22.81 65.35 15.24
C GLU A 208 -22.81 65.01 13.72
N PRO A 209 -23.11 63.78 13.21
CA PRO A 209 -23.08 62.40 13.74
C PRO A 209 -22.25 61.49 12.76
N PRO A 210 -22.67 60.35 12.13
CA PRO A 210 -23.56 59.20 12.48
C PRO A 210 -23.00 57.77 12.14
N SER A 211 -23.84 56.74 12.36
CA SER A 211 -23.90 55.45 11.60
C SER A 211 -22.87 54.34 11.96
N ASN A 212 -23.12 53.03 11.78
CA ASN A 212 -24.10 52.33 10.92
C ASN A 212 -24.52 50.92 11.44
N SER A 213 -25.44 50.28 10.73
CA SER A 213 -26.20 49.04 11.01
C SER A 213 -25.52 47.70 10.69
N ARG A 214 -26.06 46.58 11.21
CA ARG A 214 -26.02 45.23 10.58
C ARG A 214 -27.09 44.27 11.11
N ILE A 215 -27.35 43.18 10.36
CA ILE A 215 -28.63 42.44 10.30
C ILE A 215 -28.42 40.93 10.03
N TYR A 216 -29.31 40.06 10.56
CA TYR A 216 -29.56 38.61 10.30
C TYR A 216 -28.37 37.62 10.48
N LEU A 217 -28.55 36.38 10.98
CA LEU A 217 -29.41 35.33 10.39
C LEU A 217 -29.84 34.21 11.36
N GLU A 218 -30.85 33.45 10.96
CA GLU A 218 -31.60 32.46 11.76
C GLU A 218 -31.19 30.99 11.50
N LYS A 219 -31.61 30.05 12.37
CA LYS A 219 -31.21 28.63 12.36
C LYS A 219 -32.39 27.66 12.19
N HIS A 220 -32.47 26.92 11.09
CA HIS A 220 -33.19 25.63 11.07
C HIS A 220 -32.61 24.63 10.06
N GLN A 221 -32.44 23.37 10.46
CA GLN A 221 -32.35 22.21 9.57
C GLN A 221 -33.08 21.02 10.18
N LYS A 222 -34.00 20.41 9.42
CA LYS A 222 -34.78 19.24 9.83
C LYS A 222 -34.00 17.94 9.57
N SER A 223 -33.94 17.04 10.54
CA SER A 223 -33.37 15.69 10.36
C SER A 223 -34.33 14.76 9.61
N LYS A 224 -33.85 14.09 8.55
CA LYS A 224 -34.61 13.04 7.86
C LYS A 224 -34.53 11.69 8.61
N LYS A 225 -35.60 10.88 8.51
CA LYS A 225 -35.59 9.48 8.94
C LYS A 225 -34.41 8.73 8.32
N ILE A 226 -33.73 7.92 9.13
CA ILE A 226 -32.77 6.89 8.69
C ILE A 226 -33.47 5.54 8.87
N SER A 227 -33.29 4.63 7.93
CA SER A 227 -33.81 3.26 8.00
C SER A 227 -33.05 2.46 9.07
N ASN A 228 -33.75 2.02 10.12
CA ASN A 228 -33.22 1.09 11.12
C ASN A 228 -33.09 -0.32 10.52
N ASP A 229 -31.97 -0.58 9.83
CA ASP A 229 -31.41 -1.94 9.80
C ASP A 229 -30.41 -2.06 10.95
N ASN A 230 -30.97 -2.28 12.15
CA ASN A 230 -30.24 -2.37 13.41
C ASN A 230 -29.86 -3.81 13.76
N SER A 231 -29.81 -4.72 12.77
CA SER A 231 -29.19 -6.02 12.99
C SER A 231 -27.72 -5.81 13.42
N PRO A 232 -27.29 -6.33 14.59
CA PRO A 232 -25.89 -6.26 14.98
C PRO A 232 -25.02 -7.10 14.05
N ASN A 233 -25.59 -8.11 13.39
CA ASN A 233 -24.90 -9.01 12.48
C ASN A 233 -25.18 -8.62 11.02
N ARG A 234 -24.13 -8.40 10.23
CA ARG A 234 -24.21 -8.03 8.82
C ARG A 234 -23.50 -9.05 7.94
N ASN A 235 -24.18 -9.52 6.89
CA ASN A 235 -23.57 -10.33 5.84
C ASN A 235 -22.71 -9.44 4.93
N ILE A 236 -21.40 -9.69 4.88
CA ILE A 236 -20.45 -8.97 4.03
C ILE A 236 -19.54 -9.93 3.26
N TYR A 237 -18.99 -9.49 2.13
CA TYR A 237 -18.51 -10.38 1.08
C TYR A 237 -17.09 -10.04 0.60
N HIS A 238 -16.27 -11.07 0.40
CA HIS A 238 -14.94 -10.98 -0.24
C HIS A 238 -14.93 -11.77 -1.54
N ALA A 239 -14.60 -11.14 -2.67
CA ALA A 239 -14.41 -11.85 -3.94
C ALA A 239 -12.93 -12.16 -4.18
N THR A 240 -12.62 -13.34 -4.74
CA THR A 240 -11.23 -13.74 -5.04
C THR A 240 -11.14 -14.63 -6.27
N SER A 241 -9.98 -14.63 -6.93
CA SER A 241 -9.68 -15.43 -8.13
C SER A 241 -8.95 -16.74 -7.83
N SER A 242 -8.48 -16.92 -6.59
CA SER A 242 -7.57 -18.00 -6.18
C SER A 242 -8.22 -18.94 -5.17
N ALA A 243 -8.38 -20.21 -5.53
CA ALA A 243 -8.85 -21.25 -4.62
C ALA A 243 -7.93 -21.41 -3.38
N LYS A 244 -6.62 -21.22 -3.55
CA LYS A 244 -5.63 -21.28 -2.45
C LYS A 244 -5.82 -20.16 -1.41
N ASN A 245 -6.51 -19.08 -1.77
CA ASN A 245 -6.82 -17.99 -0.83
C ASN A 245 -8.07 -18.31 -0.01
N ILE A 246 -8.94 -19.21 -0.46
CA ILE A 246 -10.18 -19.59 0.25
C ILE A 246 -9.82 -20.24 1.59
N ASP A 247 -9.12 -21.37 1.53
CA ASP A 247 -8.61 -22.10 2.71
C ASP A 247 -7.89 -21.22 3.72
N TYR A 248 -7.15 -20.23 3.21
CA TYR A 248 -6.39 -19.31 4.04
C TYR A 248 -7.30 -18.39 4.86
N VAL A 249 -8.19 -17.65 4.18
CA VAL A 249 -9.03 -16.63 4.84
C VAL A 249 -10.21 -17.25 5.59
N LEU A 250 -10.69 -18.44 5.18
CA LEU A 250 -11.64 -19.23 5.96
C LEU A 250 -11.07 -19.65 7.32
N LYS A 251 -9.78 -20.02 7.38
CA LYS A 251 -9.15 -20.51 8.61
C LYS A 251 -8.80 -19.37 9.57
N LYS A 252 -8.21 -18.27 9.08
CA LYS A 252 -7.96 -17.03 9.85
C LYS A 252 -7.90 -15.80 8.93
N ILE A 253 -8.56 -14.71 9.31
CA ILE A 253 -8.32 -13.39 8.70
C ILE A 253 -6.99 -12.86 9.22
N ASP A 254 -5.99 -12.79 8.34
CA ASP A 254 -4.66 -12.27 8.66
C ASP A 254 -4.26 -11.08 7.79
N ILE A 255 -4.42 -9.90 8.35
CA ILE A 255 -4.13 -8.61 7.75
C ILE A 255 -2.62 -8.40 7.49
N SER A 256 -1.73 -9.12 8.19
CA SER A 256 -0.29 -9.05 7.90
C SER A 256 0.07 -9.61 6.52
N LYS A 257 -0.80 -10.47 5.95
CA LYS A 257 -0.71 -10.98 4.56
C LYS A 257 -1.82 -10.47 3.66
N SER A 258 -2.58 -9.46 4.11
CA SER A 258 -3.57 -8.78 3.26
C SER A 258 -2.90 -7.89 2.20
N LEU A 259 -3.73 -7.40 1.28
CA LEU A 259 -3.32 -6.70 0.06
C LEU A 259 -2.34 -5.53 0.31
N PRO A 260 -1.44 -5.23 -0.65
CA PRO A 260 -0.33 -4.30 -0.47
C PRO A 260 -0.77 -2.89 -0.04
N GLU A 261 0.17 -2.15 0.56
CA GLU A 261 -0.03 -0.76 1.04
C GLU A 261 -0.60 0.22 0.01
N LYS A 262 -0.61 -0.14 -1.28
CA LYS A 262 -1.18 0.65 -2.38
C LYS A 262 -2.71 0.72 -2.38
N ASN A 263 -3.44 -0.01 -1.53
CA ASN A 263 -4.90 0.07 -1.44
C ASN A 263 -5.39 1.39 -0.77
N ARG A 264 -6.67 1.75 -0.94
CA ARG A 264 -7.26 3.03 -0.48
C ARG A 264 -7.01 3.32 1.00
N PHE A 265 -7.16 2.32 1.89
CA PHE A 265 -6.90 2.45 3.32
C PHE A 265 -5.60 1.73 3.76
N GLY A 266 -4.71 1.43 2.80
CA GLY A 266 -3.48 0.65 3.03
C GLY A 266 -3.76 -0.81 3.36
N SER A 267 -2.86 -1.44 4.12
CA SER A 267 -2.99 -2.84 4.55
C SER A 267 -4.19 -3.05 5.49
N GLY A 268 -5.11 -3.89 5.04
CA GLY A 268 -6.39 -4.20 5.66
C GLY A 268 -7.12 -5.27 4.85
N PHE A 269 -8.09 -5.95 5.46
CA PHE A 269 -8.91 -6.95 4.76
C PHE A 269 -10.19 -6.30 4.23
N TYR A 270 -10.42 -6.36 2.92
CA TYR A 270 -11.42 -5.58 2.20
C TYR A 270 -12.67 -6.40 1.86
N LEU A 271 -13.84 -5.85 2.18
CA LEU A 271 -15.15 -6.50 2.13
C LEU A 271 -16.22 -5.54 1.59
N ALA A 272 -17.27 -6.07 0.97
CA ALA A 272 -18.42 -5.30 0.47
C ALA A 272 -19.74 -5.74 1.12
N GLY A 273 -20.74 -4.85 1.17
CA GLY A 273 -22.08 -5.12 1.71
C GLY A 273 -22.91 -6.10 0.88
N SER A 274 -22.56 -6.33 -0.38
CA SER A 274 -23.18 -7.36 -1.22
C SER A 274 -22.17 -8.11 -2.10
N ALA A 275 -22.49 -9.37 -2.43
CA ALA A 275 -21.72 -10.19 -3.36
C ALA A 275 -21.53 -9.51 -4.73
N LYS A 276 -22.57 -8.82 -5.21
CA LYS A 276 -22.57 -8.05 -6.46
C LYS A 276 -21.56 -6.90 -6.43
N THR A 277 -21.37 -6.25 -5.29
CA THR A 277 -20.34 -5.21 -5.13
C THR A 277 -18.95 -5.81 -4.94
N SER A 278 -18.77 -6.89 -4.18
CA SER A 278 -17.44 -7.54 -4.09
C SER A 278 -16.95 -8.03 -5.45
N PHE A 279 -17.86 -8.55 -6.30
CA PHE A 279 -17.55 -8.87 -7.69
C PHE A 279 -17.12 -7.62 -8.49
N LYS A 280 -17.88 -6.52 -8.41
CA LYS A 280 -17.57 -5.26 -9.11
C LYS A 280 -16.24 -4.60 -8.69
N GLU A 281 -15.82 -4.76 -7.44
CA GLU A 281 -14.56 -4.19 -6.94
C GLU A 281 -13.33 -5.01 -7.39
N VAL A 282 -13.48 -6.32 -7.65
CA VAL A 282 -12.40 -7.22 -8.11
C VAL A 282 -12.42 -7.45 -9.64
N GLY A 283 -13.58 -7.25 -10.27
CA GLY A 283 -13.80 -7.46 -11.70
C GLY A 283 -13.98 -8.94 -12.11
N PRO A 284 -14.13 -9.20 -13.42
CA PRO A 284 -14.49 -10.51 -13.98
C PRO A 284 -13.41 -11.60 -13.82
N SER A 285 -12.29 -11.29 -13.18
CA SER A 285 -11.27 -12.28 -12.80
C SER A 285 -11.62 -13.05 -11.52
N SER A 286 -12.59 -12.56 -10.73
CA SER A 286 -13.03 -13.26 -9.51
C SER A 286 -13.78 -14.55 -9.85
N LYS A 287 -13.49 -15.63 -9.11
CA LYS A 287 -14.07 -16.96 -9.32
C LYS A 287 -14.90 -17.45 -8.13
N TYR A 288 -14.66 -16.86 -6.96
CA TYR A 288 -15.28 -17.25 -5.70
C TYR A 288 -15.66 -16.00 -4.90
N THR A 289 -16.81 -16.05 -4.24
CA THR A 289 -17.23 -15.07 -3.25
C THR A 289 -17.42 -15.74 -1.89
N ILE A 290 -16.73 -15.23 -0.88
CA ILE A 290 -16.76 -15.73 0.50
C ILE A 290 -17.67 -14.80 1.32
N ARG A 291 -18.66 -15.36 2.03
CA ARG A 291 -19.55 -14.63 2.95
C ARG A 291 -18.97 -14.63 4.37
N TYR A 292 -19.04 -13.49 5.02
CA TYR A 292 -18.68 -13.28 6.41
C TYR A 292 -19.84 -12.67 7.18
N ASN A 293 -19.96 -13.07 8.44
CA ASN A 293 -20.76 -12.37 9.42
C ASN A 293 -19.88 -11.30 10.08
N LEU A 294 -20.28 -10.03 10.03
CA LEU A 294 -19.70 -8.93 10.80
C LEU A 294 -20.67 -8.50 11.90
N ASP A 295 -20.29 -8.77 13.14
CA ASP A 295 -20.95 -8.27 14.33
C ASP A 295 -20.47 -6.85 14.63
N VAL A 296 -21.27 -5.85 14.23
CA VAL A 296 -20.96 -4.42 14.42
C VAL A 296 -21.07 -3.98 15.89
N SER A 297 -21.68 -4.78 16.78
CA SER A 297 -21.72 -4.49 18.22
C SER A 297 -20.39 -4.83 18.91
N LYS A 298 -19.61 -5.77 18.35
CA LYS A 298 -18.33 -6.25 18.90
C LYS A 298 -17.10 -5.58 18.27
N ALA A 299 -17.27 -4.62 17.36
CA ALA A 299 -16.19 -3.93 16.64
C ALA A 299 -16.21 -2.43 16.89
N LYS A 300 -15.04 -1.80 17.13
CA LYS A 300 -14.96 -0.33 17.12
C LYS A 300 -14.92 0.19 15.67
N ILE A 301 -16.07 0.59 15.13
CA ILE A 301 -16.23 1.02 13.71
C ILE A 301 -16.09 2.55 13.55
N LEU A 302 -15.31 2.98 12.55
CA LEU A 302 -15.30 4.35 12.02
C LEU A 302 -16.22 4.41 10.79
N ASP A 303 -17.39 5.03 10.92
CA ASP A 303 -18.32 5.20 9.80
C ASP A 303 -18.07 6.48 9.00
N LEU A 304 -17.47 6.33 7.82
CA LEU A 304 -17.27 7.39 6.83
C LEU A 304 -18.42 7.51 5.83
N THR A 305 -19.48 6.68 5.93
CA THR A 305 -20.72 6.89 5.16
C THR A 305 -21.56 8.02 5.75
N ASN A 306 -21.46 8.25 7.06
CA ASN A 306 -22.02 9.42 7.73
C ASN A 306 -21.23 10.69 7.38
N LYS A 307 -21.87 11.60 6.63
CA LYS A 307 -21.26 12.87 6.16
C LYS A 307 -20.67 13.74 7.27
N ASN A 308 -21.24 13.72 8.47
CA ASN A 308 -20.74 14.52 9.60
C ASN A 308 -19.45 13.92 10.20
N ILE A 309 -19.33 12.59 10.22
CA ILE A 309 -18.10 11.92 10.63
C ILE A 309 -17.03 12.08 9.54
N ALA A 310 -17.38 11.82 8.27
CA ALA A 310 -16.48 12.02 7.13
C ALA A 310 -15.90 13.45 7.08
N LYS A 311 -16.72 14.48 7.34
CA LYS A 311 -16.27 15.88 7.44
C LYS A 311 -15.33 16.11 8.62
N LYS A 312 -15.63 15.58 9.80
CA LYS A 312 -14.75 15.65 10.99
C LYS A 312 -13.38 14.99 10.76
N TRP A 313 -13.33 13.94 9.95
CA TRP A 313 -12.11 13.20 9.59
C TRP A 313 -11.42 13.72 8.31
N ASN A 314 -11.94 14.77 7.66
CA ASN A 314 -11.42 15.32 6.38
C ASN A 314 -11.32 14.25 5.26
N TYR A 315 -12.27 13.31 5.24
CA TYR A 315 -12.35 12.26 4.23
C TYR A 315 -12.74 12.83 2.87
N LYS A 316 -11.98 12.46 1.83
CA LYS A 316 -12.11 12.97 0.45
C LYS A 316 -12.12 11.85 -0.61
N SER A 317 -12.22 10.59 -0.20
CA SER A 317 -12.13 9.37 -1.04
C SER A 317 -10.81 9.13 -1.80
N ASP A 318 -9.93 10.13 -1.91
CA ASP A 318 -8.57 9.94 -2.41
C ASP A 318 -7.74 9.02 -1.51
N TYR A 319 -6.72 8.38 -2.09
CA TYR A 319 -5.86 7.43 -1.39
C TYR A 319 -5.08 8.08 -0.24
N ASP A 320 -4.62 9.30 -0.43
CA ASP A 320 -3.76 10.03 0.51
C ASP A 320 -4.53 10.36 1.81
N SER A 321 -5.74 10.90 1.69
CA SER A 321 -6.67 11.13 2.80
C SER A 321 -7.05 9.82 3.46
N SER A 322 -7.46 8.82 2.68
CA SER A 322 -7.93 7.53 3.18
C SER A 322 -6.85 6.75 3.93
N GLN A 323 -5.60 6.75 3.46
CA GLN A 323 -4.48 6.12 4.16
C GLN A 323 -4.06 6.86 5.42
N ARG A 324 -4.10 8.20 5.43
CA ARG A 324 -3.92 9.00 6.67
C ARG A 324 -4.99 8.66 7.70
N ILE A 325 -6.25 8.61 7.28
CA ILE A 325 -7.40 8.23 8.11
C ILE A 325 -7.23 6.80 8.64
N ALA A 326 -6.81 5.83 7.83
CA ALA A 326 -6.54 4.46 8.28
C ALA A 326 -5.45 4.40 9.35
N LYS A 327 -4.34 5.13 9.16
CA LYS A 327 -3.23 5.21 10.13
C LYS A 327 -3.67 5.88 11.45
N GLN A 328 -4.53 6.90 11.38
CA GLN A 328 -5.11 7.55 12.57
C GLN A 328 -6.17 6.67 13.26
N ALA A 329 -7.03 5.99 12.50
CA ALA A 329 -8.05 5.08 13.01
C ALA A 329 -7.42 3.92 13.80
N LYS A 330 -6.38 3.28 13.25
CA LYS A 330 -5.58 2.25 13.95
C LYS A 330 -4.98 2.80 15.26
N LYS A 331 -4.41 4.02 15.25
CA LYS A 331 -3.88 4.68 16.47
C LYS A 331 -4.96 4.97 17.52
N GLN A 332 -6.20 5.25 17.11
CA GLN A 332 -7.35 5.46 18.00
C GLN A 332 -8.09 4.16 18.35
N GLY A 333 -7.51 2.99 18.05
CA GLY A 333 -8.06 1.68 18.37
C GLY A 333 -9.29 1.26 17.58
N TYR A 334 -9.60 1.92 16.46
CA TYR A 334 -10.65 1.47 15.54
C TYR A 334 -10.22 0.20 14.82
N GLU A 335 -11.17 -0.71 14.64
CA GLU A 335 -10.93 -2.08 14.14
C GLU A 335 -11.53 -2.29 12.75
N VAL A 336 -12.51 -1.47 12.36
CA VAL A 336 -13.15 -1.46 11.04
C VAL A 336 -13.36 -0.01 10.59
N ILE A 337 -13.18 0.27 9.29
CA ILE A 337 -13.70 1.48 8.66
C ILE A 337 -14.82 1.08 7.70
N GLN A 338 -15.99 1.71 7.85
CA GLN A 338 -17.15 1.57 6.98
C GLN A 338 -17.16 2.77 6.01
N TYR A 339 -17.27 2.54 4.70
CA TYR A 339 -17.18 3.59 3.68
C TYR A 339 -18.04 3.27 2.44
N ARG A 340 -18.35 4.26 1.59
CA ARG A 340 -19.14 4.06 0.37
C ARG A 340 -18.31 3.37 -0.72
N SER A 341 -18.91 2.41 -1.46
CA SER A 341 -18.29 1.86 -2.67
C SER A 341 -18.26 2.92 -3.79
N GLU A 342 -17.18 2.92 -4.58
CA GLU A 342 -17.08 3.73 -5.81
C GLU A 342 -17.56 2.96 -7.06
N LYS A 343 -17.86 1.65 -6.94
CA LYS A 343 -18.41 0.80 -8.00
C LYS A 343 -19.92 0.54 -7.85
N ALA A 344 -20.45 0.79 -6.66
CA ALA A 344 -21.88 0.72 -6.32
C ALA A 344 -22.21 1.78 -5.27
N SER A 345 -22.60 2.99 -5.70
CA SER A 345 -22.82 4.15 -4.83
C SER A 345 -23.87 3.94 -3.72
N THR A 346 -24.84 3.04 -3.95
CA THR A 346 -25.85 2.64 -2.97
C THR A 346 -25.32 1.69 -1.89
N ASP A 347 -24.22 0.99 -2.14
CA ASP A 347 -23.64 -0.02 -1.26
C ASP A 347 -22.48 0.51 -0.39
N THR A 348 -22.11 -0.27 0.62
CA THR A 348 -21.15 0.07 1.67
C THR A 348 -20.06 -0.99 1.73
N ASN A 349 -18.81 -0.55 1.63
CA ASN A 349 -17.63 -1.37 1.82
C ASN A 349 -17.09 -1.23 3.25
N TYR A 350 -16.33 -2.24 3.66
CA TYR A 350 -15.69 -2.33 4.96
C TYR A 350 -14.22 -2.69 4.76
N VAL A 351 -13.34 -2.08 5.53
CA VAL A 351 -11.95 -2.52 5.66
C VAL A 351 -11.65 -2.86 7.12
N ILE A 352 -11.30 -4.12 7.36
CA ILE A 352 -10.88 -4.60 8.68
C ILE A 352 -9.42 -4.19 8.88
N LEU A 353 -9.13 -3.57 10.02
CA LEU A 353 -7.85 -2.96 10.36
C LEU A 353 -6.96 -3.83 11.28
N LYS A 354 -7.57 -4.80 11.96
CA LYS A 354 -6.98 -5.66 13.01
C LYS A 354 -7.61 -7.07 12.96
N ASN A 355 -6.79 -8.12 13.09
CA ASN A 355 -7.27 -9.52 13.12
C ASN A 355 -8.13 -9.76 14.37
N SER A 356 -9.34 -10.31 14.22
CA SER A 356 -10.24 -10.58 15.35
C SER A 356 -11.41 -11.50 14.99
N ASP A 357 -11.36 -12.75 15.46
CA ASP A 357 -12.47 -13.71 15.31
C ASP A 357 -13.66 -13.39 16.25
N LYS A 358 -13.55 -12.31 17.05
CA LYS A 358 -14.59 -11.85 17.99
C LYS A 358 -15.75 -11.13 17.30
N PHE A 359 -15.47 -10.38 16.24
CA PHE A 359 -16.46 -9.56 15.54
C PHE A 359 -16.63 -9.93 14.06
N ILE A 360 -15.74 -10.73 13.46
CA ILE A 360 -15.90 -11.20 12.09
C ILE A 360 -15.59 -12.69 11.98
N LYS A 361 -16.44 -13.43 11.28
CA LYS A 361 -16.31 -14.87 11.02
C LYS A 361 -16.70 -15.19 9.60
N ALA A 362 -16.00 -16.12 8.95
CA ALA A 362 -16.44 -16.66 7.66
C ALA A 362 -17.62 -17.62 7.87
N GLU A 363 -18.61 -17.59 6.98
CA GLU A 363 -19.77 -18.49 7.02
C GLU A 363 -19.79 -19.49 5.86
N GLY A 364 -19.22 -19.16 4.71
CA GLY A 364 -19.24 -20.03 3.55
C GLY A 364 -18.70 -19.40 2.28
N VAL A 365 -18.64 -20.21 1.21
CA VAL A 365 -18.06 -19.86 -0.08
C VAL A 365 -19.02 -20.26 -1.19
N ALA A 366 -19.25 -19.38 -2.14
CA ALA A 366 -19.94 -19.68 -3.39
C ALA A 366 -19.00 -19.39 -4.58
N PRO A 367 -19.28 -19.93 -5.78
CA PRO A 367 -18.78 -19.36 -7.02
C PRO A 367 -19.13 -17.85 -7.11
N SER A 368 -18.33 -17.09 -7.85
CA SER A 368 -18.71 -15.72 -8.22
C SER A 368 -19.89 -15.72 -9.21
N LEU A 369 -20.63 -14.60 -9.20
CA LEU A 369 -21.69 -14.26 -10.16
C LEU A 369 -21.14 -14.01 -11.57
#